data_AF-A0A3E2WHA7-F1
#
_entry.id   AF-A0A3E2WHA7-F1
#
_cell.length_a   1.000
_cell.length_b   1.000
_cell.length_c   1.000
_cell.angle_alpha   90.00
_cell.angle_beta   90.00
_cell.angle_gamma   90.00
#
_symmetry.space_group_name_H-M   'P 1'
#
loop_
_entity.id
_entity.type
_entity.pdbx_description
1 polymer ?
#
loop_
_entity_poly.entity_id
_entity_poly.type
_entity_poly.pdbx_seq_one_letter_code
_entity_poly.pdbx_strand_id
1 'polypeptide(L)'
;MVFLYFDWEYIWRGGVREKYYIMMVLVDLTENEIRKYTSKAADVTFDMEMDYGIRFSPVIENEAHFTKWVDSLPYYKNVSEEGV
;
A
#
# COMPACT_ATOMS: atom_id res chain seq x y z
N MET A 1 -15.37 3.81 5.82
CA MET A 1 -15.24 4.09 4.36
C MET A 1 -13.92 3.47 3.93
N VAL A 2 -13.83 2.81 2.77
CA VAL A 2 -12.57 2.23 2.31
C VAL A 2 -12.04 3.12 1.19
N PHE A 3 -10.92 3.81 1.42
CA PHE A 3 -10.22 4.56 0.38
C PHE A 3 -9.12 3.68 -0.22
N LEU A 4 -9.03 3.69 -1.55
CA LEU A 4 -8.03 2.95 -2.31
C LEU A 4 -7.15 3.94 -3.05
N TYR A 5 -5.86 3.94 -2.74
CA TYR A 5 -4.88 4.74 -3.46
C TYR A 5 -3.89 3.83 -4.20
N PHE A 6 -3.60 4.20 -5.44
CA PHE A 6 -2.75 3.45 -6.34
C PHE A 6 -1.65 4.35 -6.86
N ASP A 7 -0.40 3.99 -6.56
CA ASP A 7 0.77 4.64 -7.11
C ASP A 7 1.73 3.59 -7.68
N TRP A 8 2.68 4.03 -8.49
CA TRP A 8 3.78 3.19 -8.92
C TRP A 8 5.10 3.94 -8.75
N GLU A 9 6.13 3.20 -8.39
CA GLU A 9 7.51 3.68 -8.37
C GLU A 9 8.40 2.79 -9.24
N TYR A 10 9.60 3.28 -9.57
CA TYR A 10 10.64 2.45 -10.18
C TYR A 10 11.69 2.12 -9.14
N ILE A 11 11.88 0.82 -8.90
CA ILE A 11 12.92 0.32 -8.01
C ILE A 11 14.08 -0.27 -8.83
N TRP A 12 15.29 -0.19 -8.28
CA TRP A 12 16.46 -0.83 -8.86
C TRP A 12 16.72 -2.15 -8.13
N ARG A 13 16.65 -3.26 -8.85
CA ARG A 13 16.92 -4.60 -8.29
C ARG A 13 17.76 -5.41 -9.27
N GLY A 14 18.89 -5.94 -8.79
CA GLY A 14 19.77 -6.77 -9.63
C GLY A 14 20.29 -6.09 -10.91
N GLY A 15 20.39 -4.76 -10.91
CA GLY A 15 20.81 -3.97 -12.09
C GLY A 15 19.70 -3.69 -13.11
N VAL A 16 18.46 -4.12 -12.85
CA VAL A 16 17.29 -3.83 -13.69
C VAL A 16 16.39 -2.81 -13.00
N ARG A 17 15.84 -1.89 -13.78
CA ARG A 17 14.81 -0.95 -13.33
C ARG A 17 13.46 -1.61 -13.50
N GLU A 18 12.80 -1.89 -12.38
CA GLU A 18 11.50 -2.55 -12.38
C GLU A 18 10.42 -1.62 -11.85
N LYS A 19 9.22 -1.74 -12.42
CA LYS A 19 8.05 -1.00 -11.96
C LYS A 19 7.45 -1.72 -10.76
N TYR A 20 7.18 -0.96 -9.70
CA TYR A 20 6.66 -1.44 -8.43
C TYR A 20 5.37 -0.69 -8.12
N TYR A 21 4.26 -1.39 -7.96
CA TYR A 21 2.98 -0.76 -7.67
C TYR A 21 2.73 -0.74 -6.15
N ILE A 22 2.18 0.35 -5.63
CA ILE A 22 1.82 0.47 -4.22
C ILE A 22 0.31 0.68 -4.15
N MET A 23 -0.37 -0.18 -3.41
CA MET A 23 -1.81 -0.10 -3.20
C MET A 23 -2.07 0.16 -1.72
N MET A 24 -2.49 1.37 -1.37
CA MET A 24 -2.91 1.69 -0.01
C MET A 24 -4.41 1.44 0.15
N VAL A 25 -4.75 0.74 1.22
CA VAL A 25 -6.13 0.46 1.63
C VAL A 25 -6.34 1.07 3.01
N LEU A 26 -7.16 2.12 3.08
CA LEU A 26 -7.56 2.71 4.34
C LEU A 26 -8.79 1.98 4.89
N VAL A 27 -8.69 1.51 6.14
CA VAL A 27 -9.74 0.75 6.82
C VAL A 27 -10.09 1.36 8.18
N ASP A 28 -11.29 1.08 8.68
CA ASP A 28 -11.76 1.50 10.00
C ASP A 28 -11.42 0.48 11.12
N LEU A 29 -10.52 -0.47 10.81
CA LEU A 29 -10.10 -1.54 11.70
C LEU A 29 -9.05 -1.07 12.71
N THR A 30 -8.99 -1.75 13.86
CA THR A 30 -7.93 -1.53 14.85
C THR A 30 -6.57 -2.02 14.34
N GLU A 31 -5.46 -1.48 14.85
CA GLU A 31 -4.11 -1.94 14.46
C GLU A 31 -3.90 -3.46 14.64
N ASN A 32 -4.51 -4.04 15.68
CA ASN A 32 -4.47 -5.48 15.92
C ASN A 32 -5.21 -6.30 14.85
N GLU A 33 -6.30 -5.76 14.31
CA GLU A 33 -7.04 -6.38 13.21
C GLU A 33 -6.29 -6.19 11.89
N ILE A 34 -5.77 -4.99 11.63
CA ILE A 34 -4.94 -4.69 10.46
C ILE A 34 -3.80 -5.69 10.37
N ARG A 35 -3.04 -5.90 11.45
CA ARG A 35 -1.94 -6.88 11.48
C ARG A 35 -2.35 -8.28 11.05
N LYS A 36 -3.57 -8.73 11.35
CA LYS A 36 -4.07 -10.05 10.91
C LYS A 36 -4.33 -10.10 9.41
N TYR A 37 -4.72 -8.97 8.82
CA TYR A 37 -5.00 -8.87 7.39
C TYR A 37 -3.75 -8.53 6.57
N THR A 38 -2.76 -7.82 7.13
CA THR A 38 -1.51 -7.48 6.46
C THR A 38 -0.77 -8.72 5.97
N SER A 39 -0.65 -9.78 6.80
CA SER A 39 -0.01 -11.03 6.38
C SER A 39 -0.76 -11.71 5.24
N LYS A 40 -2.10 -11.78 5.33
CA LYS A 40 -2.92 -12.37 4.26
C LYS A 40 -2.83 -11.58 2.96
N ALA A 41 -2.81 -10.26 3.05
CA ALA A 41 -2.65 -9.40 1.88
C ALA A 41 -1.28 -9.62 1.25
N ALA A 42 -0.21 -9.68 2.07
CA ALA A 42 1.13 -9.97 1.59
C ALA A 42 1.20 -11.32 0.85
N ASP A 43 0.60 -12.38 1.41
CA ASP A 43 0.54 -13.70 0.77
C ASP A 43 -0.14 -13.62 -0.61
N VAL A 44 -1.31 -12.95 -0.70
CA VAL A 44 -2.03 -12.76 -1.96
C VAL A 44 -1.20 -11.99 -2.99
N THR A 45 -0.51 -10.92 -2.55
CA THR A 45 0.32 -10.12 -3.46
C THR A 45 1.55 -10.88 -3.93
N PHE A 46 2.09 -11.76 -3.10
CA PHE A 46 3.20 -12.62 -3.45
C PHE A 46 2.78 -13.66 -4.49
N ASP A 47 1.63 -14.31 -4.29
CA ASP A 47 1.07 -15.25 -5.27
C ASP A 47 0.84 -14.55 -6.61
N MET A 48 0.27 -13.34 -6.62
CA MET A 48 0.10 -12.56 -7.85
C MET A 48 1.43 -12.15 -8.50
N GLU A 49 2.46 -11.85 -7.71
CA GLU A 49 3.80 -11.60 -8.24
C GLU A 49 4.33 -12.86 -8.95
N MET A 50 4.15 -14.04 -8.35
CA MET A 50 4.60 -15.30 -8.95
C MET A 50 3.81 -15.66 -10.20
N ASP A 51 2.50 -15.44 -10.21
CA ASP A 51 1.60 -15.83 -11.30
C ASP A 51 1.69 -14.87 -12.51
N TYR A 52 1.80 -13.56 -12.27
CA TYR A 52 1.70 -12.54 -13.31
C TYR A 52 2.99 -11.75 -13.54
N GLY A 53 4.01 -11.91 -12.67
CA GLY A 53 5.24 -11.12 -12.71
C GLY A 53 5.03 -9.65 -12.35
N ILE A 54 3.86 -9.29 -11.81
CA ILE A 54 3.51 -7.92 -11.42
C ILE A 54 3.81 -7.77 -9.94
N ARG A 55 4.80 -6.93 -9.61
CA ARG A 55 5.12 -6.59 -8.22
C ARG A 55 4.21 -5.48 -7.71
N PHE A 56 3.47 -5.76 -6.64
CA PHE A 56 2.79 -4.72 -5.90
C PHE A 56 2.82 -4.94 -4.38
N SER A 57 2.75 -3.85 -3.63
CA SER A 57 2.75 -3.84 -2.16
C SER A 57 1.38 -3.46 -1.61
N PRO A 58 0.76 -4.27 -0.75
CA PRO A 58 -0.43 -3.87 -0.03
C PRO A 58 -0.03 -3.07 1.22
N VAL A 59 -0.50 -1.83 1.34
CA VAL A 59 -0.32 -1.00 2.53
C VAL A 59 -1.69 -0.83 3.19
N ILE A 60 -1.94 -1.55 4.28
CA ILE A 60 -3.21 -1.47 5.02
C ILE A 60 -2.98 -0.59 6.24
N GLU A 61 -3.71 0.51 6.32
CA GLU A 61 -3.59 1.49 7.39
C GLU A 61 -4.97 1.93 7.87
N ASN A 62 -5.07 2.40 9.13
CA ASN A 62 -6.31 3.01 9.60
C ASN A 62 -6.28 4.53 9.47
N GLU A 63 -7.47 5.14 9.45
CA GLU A 63 -7.63 6.59 9.34
C GLU A 63 -6.89 7.34 10.46
N ALA A 64 -6.85 6.81 11.68
CA ALA A 64 -6.17 7.45 12.81
C ALA A 64 -4.66 7.53 12.61
N HIS A 65 -4.03 6.45 12.13
CA HIS A 65 -2.61 6.39 11.83
C HIS A 65 -2.30 7.21 10.58
N PHE A 66 -3.13 7.12 9.53
CA PHE A 66 -3.01 7.92 8.33
C PHE A 66 -3.04 9.42 8.62
N THR A 67 -4.02 9.89 9.39
CA THR A 67 -4.17 11.32 9.76
C THR A 67 -2.99 11.83 10.57
N LYS A 68 -2.33 10.96 11.37
CA LYS A 68 -1.13 11.34 12.12
C LYS A 68 0.06 11.63 11.20
N TRP A 69 0.14 10.96 10.04
CA TRP A 69 1.29 11.06 9.13
C TRP A 69 1.02 11.89 7.88
N VAL A 70 -0.24 12.24 7.59
CA VAL A 70 -0.65 13.05 6.43
C VAL A 70 0.10 14.37 6.33
N ASP A 71 0.37 15.03 7.47
CA ASP A 71 1.07 16.31 7.51
C ASP A 71 2.61 16.16 7.52
N SER A 72 3.12 14.95 7.73
CA SER A 72 4.56 14.70 7.92
C SER A 72 5.22 14.05 6.70
N LEU A 73 4.46 13.32 5.89
CA LEU A 73 4.99 12.53 4.77
C LEU A 73 4.30 12.91 3.46
N PRO A 74 5.05 13.35 2.42
CA PRO A 74 4.49 13.74 1.13
C PRO A 74 3.58 12.68 0.49
N TYR A 75 3.92 11.41 0.69
CA TYR A 75 3.14 10.27 0.20
C TYR A 75 1.70 10.25 0.76
N TYR A 76 1.54 10.48 2.06
CA TYR A 76 0.23 10.47 2.71
C TYR A 76 -0.60 11.70 2.31
N LYS A 77 0.08 12.84 2.12
CA LYS A 77 -0.56 14.06 1.61
C LYS A 77 -1.14 13.84 0.21
N ASN A 78 -0.39 13.18 -0.69
CA ASN A 78 -0.88 12.85 -2.03
C ASN A 78 -2.08 11.91 -1.97
N VAL A 79 -2.06 10.89 -1.10
CA VAL A 79 -3.22 9.99 -0.90
C VAL A 79 -4.47 10.78 -0.46
N SER A 80 -4.31 11.78 0.41
CA SER A 80 -5.40 12.61 0.90
C SER A 80 -5.92 13.62 -0.13
N GLU A 81 -5.05 14.15 -0.98
CA GLU A 81 -5.40 15.17 -1.98
C GLU A 81 -5.88 14.57 -3.31
N GLU A 82 -5.33 13.41 -3.70
CA GLU A 82 -5.57 12.74 -4.99
C GLU A 82 -6.53 11.55 -4.91
N GLY A 83 -6.97 11.15 -3.71
CA GLY A 83 -7.81 9.96 -3.48
C GLY A 83 -8.86 9.77 -4.57
N VAL A 84 -8.71 8.66 -5.33
CA VAL A 84 -9.54 8.33 -6.50
C VAL A 84 -10.87 7.72 -6.06
#